data_AF-A0A1Q3SYV2-F1
#
_entry.id   AF-A0A1Q3SYV2-F1
#
_cell.length_a   1.000
_cell.length_b   1.000
_cell.length_c   1.000
_cell.angle_alpha   90.00
_cell.angle_beta   90.00
_cell.angle_gamma   90.00
#
_symmetry.space_group_name_H-M   'P 1'
#
loop_
_entity.id
_entity.type
_entity.pdbx_description
1 polymer ?
#
loop_
_entity_poly.entity_id
_entity_poly.type
_entity_poly.pdbx_seq_one_letter_code
_entity_poly.pdbx_strand_id
1 'polypeptide(L)'
;MRLRVTRRIRTSNSEQWTLFDADRRDVQGDMENIGKMDLHYDDELVYCTLLLWKEFVANLGEETVQAIVDDLMDEATAPIGVPALYSLDFFTPSLGDYKFYTNDEDYNDDEDEDEEEASEEALEDEEEEEDDTKPGSNGRSSNWP
;
A
#
# COMPACT_ATOMS: atom_id res chain seq x y z
N MET A 1 -12.62 20.89 8.21
CA MET A 1 -12.32 19.87 9.22
C MET A 1 -11.62 18.75 8.51
N ARG A 2 -10.40 18.41 8.93
CA ARG A 2 -9.64 17.30 8.38
C ARG A 2 -9.81 16.07 9.28
N LEU A 3 -10.68 15.15 8.87
CA LEU A 3 -10.94 13.93 9.62
C LEU A 3 -9.76 12.96 9.53
N ARG A 4 -9.34 12.42 10.66
CA ARG A 4 -8.40 11.30 10.75
C ARG A 4 -9.04 10.16 11.51
N VAL A 5 -8.79 8.94 11.05
CA VAL A 5 -9.38 7.74 11.61
C VAL A 5 -8.28 6.80 12.07
N THR A 6 -8.45 6.25 13.28
CA THR A 6 -7.66 5.10 13.74
C THR A 6 -8.57 3.88 13.80
N ARG A 7 -8.18 2.82 13.09
CA ARG A 7 -8.94 1.57 13.01
C ARG A 7 -8.46 0.58 14.06
N ARG A 8 -9.39 -0.08 14.74
CA ARG A 8 -9.13 -1.18 15.67
C ARG A 8 -10.05 -2.35 15.37
N ILE A 9 -9.48 -3.44 14.86
CA ILE A 9 -10.19 -4.71 14.66
C ILE A 9 -10.56 -5.28 16.04
N ARG A 10 -11.83 -5.63 16.24
CA ARG A 10 -12.33 -6.23 17.48
C ARG A 10 -12.59 -7.73 17.31
N THR A 11 -13.20 -8.11 16.20
CA THR A 11 -13.43 -9.49 15.80
C THR A 11 -13.17 -9.63 14.30
N SER A 12 -13.30 -10.83 13.74
CA SER A 12 -13.22 -11.04 12.29
C SER A 12 -14.26 -10.24 11.51
N ASN A 13 -15.37 -9.85 12.15
CA ASN A 13 -16.53 -9.24 11.50
C ASN A 13 -16.88 -7.88 12.15
N SER A 14 -15.99 -7.28 12.95
CA SER A 14 -16.26 -5.98 13.55
C SER A 14 -15.01 -5.15 13.80
N GLU A 15 -15.17 -3.85 13.61
CA GLU A 15 -14.15 -2.84 13.81
C GLU A 15 -14.67 -1.70 14.68
N GLN A 16 -13.75 -1.03 15.38
CA GLN A 16 -14.01 0.27 15.96
C GLN A 16 -13.08 1.28 15.30
N TRP A 17 -13.66 2.34 14.78
CA TRP A 17 -12.96 3.50 14.27
C TRP A 17 -13.03 4.61 15.31
N THR A 18 -11.88 5.16 15.68
CA THR A 18 -11.81 6.37 16.51
C THR A 18 -11.55 7.56 15.61
N LEU A 19 -12.36 8.60 15.77
CA LEU A 19 -12.42 9.77 14.90
C LEU A 19 -11.71 10.95 15.55
N PHE A 20 -10.84 11.62 14.79
CA PHE A 20 -10.07 12.76 15.25
C PHE A 20 -10.21 13.94 14.28
N ASP A 21 -10.37 15.15 14.82
CA ASP A 21 -10.22 16.38 14.04
C ASP A 21 -8.74 16.77 14.04
N ALA A 22 -8.08 16.59 12.90
CA ALA A 22 -6.66 16.88 12.77
C ALA A 22 -6.34 18.38 12.75
N ASP A 23 -7.35 19.25 12.65
CA ASP A 23 -7.19 20.70 12.73
C ASP A 23 -7.25 21.20 14.18
N ARG A 24 -7.72 20.39 15.12
CA ARG A 24 -7.86 20.73 16.54
C ARG A 24 -6.84 20.01 17.41
N ARG A 25 -6.54 20.60 18.55
CA ARG A 25 -5.65 20.04 19.56
C ARG A 25 -6.31 20.02 20.91
N ASP A 26 -6.16 18.91 21.62
CA ASP A 26 -6.61 18.78 22.98
C ASP A 26 -5.64 19.46 23.97
N VAL A 27 -5.92 19.30 25.27
CA VAL A 27 -5.09 19.88 26.35
C VAL A 27 -3.67 19.31 26.43
N GLN A 28 -3.42 18.15 25.82
CA GLN A 28 -2.12 17.49 25.77
C GLN A 28 -1.35 17.81 24.49
N GLY A 29 -2.00 18.48 23.53
CA GLY A 29 -1.43 18.81 22.23
C GLY A 29 -1.59 17.69 21.20
N ASP A 30 -2.42 16.69 21.48
CA ASP A 30 -2.76 15.62 20.55
C ASP A 30 -3.98 16.00 19.70
N MET A 31 -4.23 15.28 18.62
CA MET A 31 -5.43 15.49 17.81
C MET A 31 -6.67 15.24 18.66
N GLU A 32 -7.65 16.14 18.55
CA GLU A 32 -8.83 16.07 19.40
C GLU A 32 -9.75 14.93 18.94
N ASN A 33 -10.12 14.04 19.86
CA ASN A 33 -11.06 12.96 19.59
C ASN A 33 -12.49 13.53 19.50
N ILE A 34 -13.11 13.34 18.35
CA ILE A 34 -14.46 13.87 18.06
C ILE A 34 -15.54 12.80 18.03
N GLY A 35 -15.18 11.53 18.23
CA GLY A 35 -16.14 10.43 18.21
C GLY A 35 -15.56 9.05 17.98
N LYS A 36 -16.48 8.11 17.78
CA LYS A 36 -16.19 6.77 17.31
C LYS A 36 -17.28 6.25 16.39
N MET A 37 -16.91 5.33 15.51
CA MET A 37 -17.83 4.53 14.71
C MET A 37 -17.58 3.06 15.02
N ASP A 38 -18.60 2.34 15.46
CA ASP A 38 -18.55 0.89 15.65
C ASP A 38 -19.14 0.22 14.40
N LEU A 39 -18.35 -0.57 13.68
CA LEU A 39 -18.73 -1.23 12.43
C LEU A 39 -18.89 -2.74 12.63
N HIS A 40 -19.87 -3.31 11.94
CA HIS A 40 -20.10 -4.74 11.85
C HIS A 40 -20.33 -5.13 10.39
N TYR A 41 -19.61 -6.15 9.95
CA TYR A 41 -19.68 -6.68 8.61
C TYR A 41 -20.53 -7.95 8.62
N ASP A 42 -21.51 -7.99 7.74
CA ASP A 42 -22.26 -9.19 7.38
C ASP A 42 -22.06 -9.46 5.88
N ASP A 43 -22.41 -10.67 5.43
CA ASP A 43 -22.24 -11.09 4.03
C ASP A 43 -23.08 -10.24 3.07
N GLU A 44 -24.16 -9.63 3.57
CA GLU A 44 -25.09 -8.84 2.78
C GLU A 44 -24.91 -7.32 2.94
N LEU A 45 -24.44 -6.86 4.11
CA LEU A 45 -24.39 -5.42 4.39
C LEU A 45 -23.47 -5.04 5.57
N VAL A 46 -23.11 -3.75 5.61
CA VAL A 46 -22.32 -3.15 6.70
C VAL A 46 -23.24 -2.35 7.62
N TYR A 47 -23.27 -2.72 8.91
CA TYR A 47 -23.98 -1.97 9.94
C TYR A 47 -22.99 -1.11 10.72
N CYS A 48 -23.32 0.16 10.93
CA CYS A 48 -22.50 1.04 11.75
C CYS A 48 -23.31 1.76 12.83
N THR A 49 -22.63 2.12 13.92
CA THR A 49 -23.14 3.06 14.91
C THR A 49 -22.14 4.20 15.05
N LEU A 50 -22.51 5.38 14.57
CA LEU A 50 -21.71 6.59 14.69
C LEU A 50 -22.07 7.34 15.98
N LEU A 51 -21.05 7.62 16.80
CA LEU A 51 -21.17 8.36 18.06
C LEU A 51 -20.23 9.55 18.01
N LEU A 52 -20.80 10.75 17.92
CA LEU A 52 -20.08 12.02 17.94
C LEU A 52 -20.31 12.73 19.28
N TRP A 53 -19.29 13.42 19.80
CA TRP A 53 -19.41 14.10 21.09
C TRP A 53 -20.18 15.40 20.92
N LYS A 54 -20.99 15.73 21.92
CA LYS A 54 -21.94 16.85 21.86
C LYS A 54 -21.28 18.18 21.51
N GLU A 55 -20.07 18.40 22.02
CA GLU A 55 -19.29 19.63 21.87
C GLU A 55 -18.91 19.91 20.41
N PHE A 56 -18.73 18.85 19.61
CA PHE A 56 -18.48 18.97 18.17
C PHE A 56 -19.77 19.10 17.39
N VAL A 57 -20.77 18.26 17.69
CA VAL A 57 -22.04 18.23 16.94
C VAL A 57 -22.84 19.51 17.14
N ALA A 58 -22.81 20.12 18.33
CA ALA A 58 -23.58 21.33 18.63
C ALA A 58 -23.27 22.52 17.69
N ASN A 59 -22.11 22.50 17.04
CA ASN A 59 -21.65 23.55 16.13
C ASN A 59 -21.65 23.10 14.66
N LEU A 60 -22.04 21.86 14.35
CA LEU A 60 -22.09 21.31 13.00
C LEU A 60 -23.51 21.47 12.42
N GLY A 61 -23.59 21.96 11.18
CA GLY A 61 -24.85 21.96 10.43
C GLY A 61 -25.21 20.57 9.93
N GLU A 62 -26.49 20.34 9.66
CA GLU A 62 -27.02 19.05 9.17
C GLU A 62 -26.32 18.58 7.89
N GLU A 63 -26.06 19.48 6.95
CA GLU A 63 -25.32 19.19 5.71
C GLU A 63 -23.90 18.68 5.98
N THR A 64 -23.20 19.27 6.96
CA THR A 64 -21.86 18.82 7.32
C THR A 64 -21.90 17.45 7.99
N VAL A 65 -22.92 17.18 8.81
CA VAL A 65 -23.12 15.85 9.42
C VAL A 65 -23.37 14.80 8.33
N GLN A 66 -24.20 15.11 7.33
CA GLN A 66 -24.45 14.22 6.21
C GLN A 66 -23.17 13.92 5.42
N ALA A 67 -22.39 14.95 5.07
CA ALA A 67 -21.12 14.76 4.36
C ALA A 67 -20.13 13.86 5.14
N ILE A 68 -20.05 14.03 6.47
CA ILE A 68 -19.22 13.15 7.32
C ILE A 68 -19.70 11.71 7.27
N VAL A 69 -21.02 11.48 7.29
CA VAL A 69 -21.59 10.14 7.22
C VAL A 69 -21.28 9.49 5.87
N ASP A 70 -21.46 10.22 4.78
CA ASP A 70 -21.21 9.73 3.43
C ASP A 70 -19.72 9.37 3.25
N ASP A 71 -18.81 10.28 3.61
CA ASP A 71 -17.36 10.04 3.54
C ASP A 71 -16.91 8.82 4.37
N LEU A 72 -17.46 8.67 5.59
CA LEU A 72 -17.14 7.54 6.46
C LEU A 72 -17.66 6.20 5.92
N MET A 73 -18.84 6.20 5.31
CA MET A 73 -19.43 4.98 4.76
C MET A 73 -18.78 4.57 3.44
N ASP A 74 -18.40 5.54 2.60
CA ASP A 74 -17.62 5.27 1.39
C ASP A 74 -16.29 4.61 1.74
N GLU A 75 -15.56 5.15 2.73
CA GLU A 75 -14.31 4.54 3.22
C GLU A 75 -14.56 3.16 3.86
N ALA A 76 -15.65 2.99 4.61
CA ALA A 76 -15.95 1.74 5.31
C ALA A 76 -16.33 0.59 4.36
N THR A 77 -16.88 0.94 3.21
CA THR A 77 -17.34 0.00 2.18
C THR A 77 -16.37 -0.11 1.00
N ALA A 78 -15.32 0.70 0.99
CA ALA A 78 -14.25 0.61 0.01
C ALA A 78 -13.61 -0.79 0.02
N PRO A 79 -13.24 -1.34 -1.16
CA PRO A 79 -12.57 -2.62 -1.24
C PRO A 79 -11.29 -2.64 -0.41
N ILE A 80 -11.24 -3.44 0.66
CA ILE A 80 -10.03 -3.59 1.48
C ILE A 80 -8.99 -4.35 0.64
N GLY A 81 -7.86 -3.70 0.33
CA GLY A 81 -6.66 -4.37 -0.21
C GLY A 81 -6.38 -4.14 -1.69
N VAL A 82 -7.19 -3.35 -2.41
CA VAL A 82 -6.79 -2.81 -3.72
C VAL A 82 -6.34 -1.37 -3.47
N PRO A 83 -5.04 -1.06 -3.56
CA PRO A 83 -4.59 0.32 -3.54
C PRO A 83 -5.39 1.11 -4.57
N ALA A 84 -5.80 2.34 -4.22
CA ALA A 84 -6.50 3.21 -5.18
C ALA A 84 -5.63 3.51 -6.40
N LEU A 85 -4.31 3.28 -6.32
CA LEU A 85 -3.34 3.38 -7.40
C LEU A 85 -3.15 2.01 -8.08
N TYR A 86 -3.24 1.99 -9.40
CA TYR A 86 -2.92 0.85 -10.23
C TYR A 86 -1.95 1.25 -11.33
N SER A 87 -1.13 0.28 -11.72
CA SER A 87 -0.30 0.32 -12.91
C SER A 87 -0.45 -1.04 -13.60
N LEU A 88 -0.69 -1.02 -14.91
CA LEU A 88 -1.00 -2.20 -15.70
C LEU A 88 -0.21 -2.19 -17.00
N ASP A 89 0.64 -3.21 -17.15
CA ASP A 89 1.32 -3.52 -18.38
C ASP A 89 0.42 -4.39 -19.27
N PHE A 90 0.01 -3.85 -20.42
CA PHE A 90 -0.75 -4.57 -21.42
C PHE A 90 0.15 -4.99 -22.57
N PHE A 91 0.16 -6.30 -22.85
CA PHE A 91 0.84 -6.88 -24.01
C PHE A 91 -0.17 -7.62 -24.87
N THR A 92 -0.06 -7.47 -26.20
CA THR A 92 -0.75 -8.38 -27.12
C THR A 92 -0.01 -9.73 -27.19
N PRO A 93 -0.69 -10.85 -27.53
CA PRO A 93 -0.04 -12.17 -27.61
C PRO A 93 1.14 -12.26 -28.58
N SER A 94 1.17 -11.39 -29.59
CA SER A 94 2.29 -11.25 -30.52
C SER A 94 3.43 -10.37 -30.00
N LEU A 95 3.30 -9.82 -28.78
CA LEU A 95 4.19 -8.83 -28.16
C LEU A 95 4.43 -7.57 -29.02
N GLY A 96 3.58 -7.35 -30.02
CA GLY A 96 3.72 -6.24 -30.97
C GLY A 96 3.13 -4.93 -30.47
N ASP A 97 2.22 -4.99 -29.51
CA ASP A 97 1.63 -3.82 -28.87
C ASP A 97 1.88 -3.90 -27.37
N TYR A 98 2.65 -2.94 -26.85
CA TYR A 98 2.78 -2.67 -25.43
C TYR A 98 2.04 -1.38 -25.11
N LYS A 99 1.28 -1.39 -24.01
CA LYS A 99 0.66 -0.18 -23.45
C LYS A 99 0.72 -0.23 -21.93
N PHE A 100 1.19 0.86 -21.36
CA PHE A 100 1.12 1.10 -19.94
C PHE A 100 -0.15 1.88 -19.59
N TYR A 101 -0.86 1.44 -18.56
CA TYR A 101 -2.01 2.14 -18.00
C TYR A 101 -1.77 2.38 -16.52
N THR A 102 -1.82 3.64 -16.08
CA THR A 102 -1.79 3.98 -14.66
C THR A 102 -2.83 5.04 -14.34
N ASN A 103 -3.30 5.08 -13.10
CA ASN A 103 -4.05 6.21 -12.55
C ASN A 103 -3.25 7.01 -11.52
N ASP A 104 -1.93 6.81 -11.49
CA ASP A 104 -1.00 7.66 -10.77
C ASP A 104 -0.76 8.95 -11.56
N GLU A 105 -1.32 10.07 -11.10
CA GLU A 105 -1.17 11.38 -11.75
C GLU A 105 0.25 11.95 -11.62
N ASP A 106 1.06 11.40 -10.70
CA ASP A 106 2.45 11.79 -10.48
C ASP A 106 3.45 10.94 -11.28
N TYR A 107 2.99 9.92 -12.02
CA TYR A 107 3.83 9.11 -12.90
C TYR A 107 4.22 9.92 -14.15
N ASN A 108 5.51 10.23 -14.28
CA ASN A 108 6.06 10.89 -15.46
C ASN A 108 6.92 9.89 -16.25
N ASP A 109 6.51 9.58 -17.48
CA ASP A 109 7.12 8.58 -18.37
C ASP A 109 8.39 9.08 -19.09
N ASP A 110 8.89 10.27 -18.74
CA ASP A 110 9.95 10.99 -19.46
C ASP A 110 11.39 10.58 -19.06
N GLU A 111 11.61 9.41 -18.42
CA GLU A 111 12.97 8.95 -18.05
C GLU A 111 13.59 7.91 -19.01
N ASP A 112 12.87 7.40 -20.03
CA ASP A 112 13.36 6.30 -20.90
C ASP A 112 13.50 6.67 -22.40
N GLU A 113 13.78 7.94 -22.73
CA GLU A 113 14.39 8.29 -24.02
C GLU A 113 15.83 8.71 -23.77
N ASP A 114 16.78 7.77 -23.81
CA ASP A 114 18.16 7.92 -24.34
C ASP A 114 19.12 6.86 -23.76
N GLU A 115 19.53 5.90 -24.58
CA GLU A 115 20.90 5.31 -24.65
C GLU A 115 20.87 4.23 -25.77
N GLU A 116 20.92 4.67 -27.04
CA GLU A 116 22.13 4.77 -27.88
C GLU A 116 22.74 3.41 -28.27
N GLU A 117 22.90 3.25 -29.59
CA GLU A 117 23.46 2.08 -30.25
C GLU A 117 24.90 1.77 -29.77
N ALA A 118 25.16 0.52 -29.38
CA ALA A 118 26.51 -0.03 -29.35
C ALA A 118 26.61 -1.19 -30.35
N SER A 119 27.21 -0.89 -31.49
CA SER A 119 27.70 -1.86 -32.48
C SER A 119 29.04 -2.48 -32.03
N GLU A 120 29.49 -3.49 -32.79
CA GLU A 120 30.77 -4.21 -32.72
C GLU A 120 30.87 -5.32 -31.66
N GLU A 121 31.50 -6.46 -31.86
CA GLU A 121 31.93 -7.30 -32.97
C GLU A 121 32.36 -8.62 -32.28
N ALA A 122 32.38 -9.71 -33.03
CA ALA A 122 33.14 -10.95 -32.85
C ALA A 122 33.99 -11.12 -31.57
N LEU A 123 33.84 -12.27 -30.90
CA LEU A 123 34.95 -13.12 -30.46
C LEU A 123 34.38 -14.51 -30.09
N GLU A 124 34.22 -15.35 -31.12
CA GLU A 124 34.43 -16.79 -31.00
C GLU A 124 35.94 -17.02 -30.82
N ASP A 125 36.37 -17.68 -29.75
CA ASP A 125 37.01 -19.00 -29.85
C ASP A 125 37.63 -19.45 -28.51
N GLU A 126 37.38 -20.74 -28.26
CA GLU A 126 38.24 -21.77 -27.65
C GLU A 126 39.04 -21.43 -26.38
N GLU A 127 38.83 -22.22 -25.31
CA GLU A 127 39.92 -23.01 -24.71
C GLU A 127 39.36 -24.27 -24.02
N GLU A 128 40.23 -25.28 -24.04
CA GLU A 128 40.00 -26.71 -24.10
C GLU A 128 39.67 -27.38 -22.75
N GLU A 129 39.04 -28.55 -22.84
CA GLU A 129 39.02 -29.54 -21.77
C GLU A 129 40.37 -30.25 -21.65
N GLU A 130 40.89 -30.41 -20.42
CA GLU A 130 41.52 -31.68 -20.04
C GLU A 130 41.46 -31.93 -18.52
N ASP A 131 40.78 -33.04 -18.20
CA ASP A 131 40.66 -33.73 -16.92
C ASP A 131 41.95 -34.52 -16.65
N ASP A 132 42.60 -34.31 -15.50
CA ASP A 132 43.48 -35.35 -14.96
C ASP A 132 43.63 -35.33 -13.42
N THR A 133 42.95 -36.32 -12.82
CA THR A 133 43.34 -37.19 -11.68
C THR A 133 43.91 -36.65 -10.33
N LYS A 134 43.11 -36.95 -9.27
CA LYS A 134 43.34 -37.07 -7.80
C LYS A 134 44.58 -37.93 -7.35
N PRO A 135 44.84 -38.17 -6.04
CA PRO A 135 44.99 -37.30 -4.85
C PRO A 135 46.22 -37.69 -3.95
N GLY A 136 46.63 -36.86 -2.98
CA GLY A 136 47.54 -37.30 -1.89
C GLY A 136 48.03 -36.12 -1.03
N SER A 137 47.51 -35.94 0.18
CA SER A 137 47.99 -36.50 1.46
C SER A 137 49.11 -35.71 2.14
N ASN A 138 48.87 -35.44 3.44
CA ASN A 138 49.75 -34.89 4.49
C ASN A 138 49.72 -33.37 4.62
N GLY A 139 49.36 -32.75 5.75
CA GLY A 139 49.06 -33.24 7.09
C GLY A 139 49.18 -32.08 8.10
N ARG A 140 48.86 -32.38 9.37
CA ARG A 140 49.02 -31.58 10.60
C ARG A 140 47.87 -30.58 10.87
N SER A 141 46.91 -30.92 11.73
CA SER A 141 46.92 -31.10 13.19
C SER A 141 46.36 -29.86 13.89
N SER A 142 45.18 -30.03 14.51
CA SER A 142 44.76 -29.64 15.87
C SER A 142 45.20 -28.25 16.41
N ASN A 143 44.39 -27.47 17.11
CA ASN A 143 43.44 -27.85 18.15
C ASN A 143 42.70 -26.56 18.58
N TRP A 144 41.42 -26.66 18.95
CA TRP A 144 40.80 -25.69 19.87
C TRP A 144 40.06 -26.43 21.00
N PRO A 145 39.96 -25.80 22.18
CA PRO A 145 39.61 -26.44 23.46
C PRO A 145 38.17 -26.95 23.55
#